data_AF-A0A2V6KZW3-F1
#
_entry.id   AF-A0A2V6KZW3-F1
#
_cell.length_a   1.000
_cell.length_b   1.000
_cell.length_c   1.000
_cell.angle_alpha   90.00
_cell.angle_beta   90.00
_cell.angle_gamma   90.00
#
_symmetry.space_group_name_H-M   'P 1'
#
loop_
_entity.id
_entity.type
_entity.pdbx_description
1 polymer ?
#
loop_
_entity_poly.entity_id
_entity_poly.type
_entity_poly.pdbx_seq_one_letter_code
_entity_poly.pdbx_strand_id
1 'polypeptide(L)'
;MNDWKLLVILAAIALSWFFLRRYIGAKAENLAQKEDLRDLTDIVERVRTQFERANLVHKVQFEAEFKACQDVWREANNTHREFVRLFSLVFGKPTPLQRGTFISAQLAFADALEAGKPFMNQAVWKAFFEFENLMIVWKDVEIPKESTKESREEARLGLERCAEEIRKRFSELLVV
;
A
#
# COMPACT_ATOMS: atom_id res chain seq x y z
N MET A 1 -39.74 72.66 -39.85
CA MET A 1 -39.47 72.06 -38.53
C MET A 1 -38.03 71.55 -38.57
N ASN A 2 -37.17 72.05 -37.68
CA ASN A 2 -35.70 72.06 -37.80
C ASN A 2 -34.99 70.72 -38.09
N ASP A 3 -34.45 70.55 -39.31
CA ASP A 3 -33.69 69.38 -39.77
C ASP A 3 -32.48 69.01 -38.89
N TRP A 4 -31.82 70.01 -38.29
CA TRP A 4 -30.66 69.77 -37.42
C TRP A 4 -31.02 69.05 -36.12
N LYS A 5 -32.24 69.24 -35.59
CA LYS A 5 -32.72 68.54 -34.39
C LYS A 5 -32.94 67.05 -34.68
N LEU A 6 -33.41 66.74 -35.89
CA LEU A 6 -33.67 65.37 -36.32
C LEU A 6 -32.37 64.58 -36.50
N LEU A 7 -31.33 65.21 -37.04
CA LEU A 7 -29.98 64.65 -37.12
C LEU A 7 -29.36 64.39 -35.74
N VAL A 8 -29.54 65.30 -34.78
CA VAL A 8 -29.04 65.11 -33.41
C VAL A 8 -29.75 63.96 -32.70
N ILE A 9 -31.07 63.83 -32.89
CA ILE A 9 -31.85 62.71 -32.33
C ILE A 9 -31.41 61.37 -32.95
N LEU A 10 -31.22 61.31 -34.27
CA LEU A 10 -30.73 60.11 -34.95
C LEU A 10 -29.30 59.74 -34.50
N ALA A 11 -28.41 60.73 -34.35
CA ALA A 11 -27.07 60.52 -33.84
C ALA A 11 -27.07 60.00 -32.39
N ALA A 12 -27.95 60.53 -31.53
CA ALA A 12 -28.09 60.08 -30.14
C ALA A 12 -28.63 58.64 -30.04
N ILE A 13 -29.58 58.27 -30.91
CA ILE A 13 -30.10 56.90 -31.01
C ILE A 13 -29.01 55.95 -31.52
N ALA A 14 -28.28 56.33 -32.57
CA ALA A 14 -27.20 55.52 -33.13
C ALA A 14 -26.06 55.30 -32.12
N LEU A 15 -25.66 56.34 -31.38
CA LEU A 15 -24.67 56.25 -30.30
C LEU A 15 -25.16 55.37 -29.16
N SER A 16 -26.39 55.57 -28.69
CA SER A 16 -26.98 54.74 -27.63
C SER A 16 -27.01 53.27 -28.03
N TRP A 17 -27.42 52.96 -29.28
CA TRP A 17 -27.44 51.60 -29.79
C TRP A 17 -26.04 50.99 -29.85
N PHE A 18 -25.04 51.76 -30.32
CA PHE A 18 -23.66 51.32 -30.40
C PHE A 18 -23.08 50.97 -29.02
N PHE A 19 -23.26 51.85 -28.03
CA PHE A 19 -22.82 51.61 -26.66
C PHE A 19 -23.55 50.44 -26.01
N LEU A 20 -24.87 50.31 -26.22
CA LEU A 20 -25.66 49.21 -25.67
C LEU A 20 -25.21 47.86 -26.24
N ARG A 21 -24.97 47.78 -27.56
CA ARG A 21 -24.50 46.56 -28.21
C ARG A 21 -23.13 46.14 -27.68
N ARG A 22 -22.22 47.11 -27.49
CA ARG A 22 -20.89 46.86 -26.93
C ARG A 22 -20.94 46.43 -25.47
N TYR A 23 -21.83 47.02 -24.67
CA TYR A 23 -22.05 46.64 -23.27
C TYR A 23 -22.64 45.23 -23.13
N ILE A 24 -23.63 44.87 -23.95
CA ILE A 24 -24.22 43.51 -23.96
C ILE A 24 -23.16 42.48 -24.37
N GLY A 25 -22.35 42.78 -25.40
CA GLY A 25 -21.25 41.92 -25.83
C GLY A 25 -20.25 41.65 -24.71
N ALA A 26 -19.75 42.69 -24.06
CA ALA A 26 -18.81 42.56 -22.94
C ALA A 26 -19.41 41.81 -21.74
N LYS A 27 -20.71 41.99 -21.47
CA LYS A 27 -21.41 41.28 -20.38
C LYS A 27 -21.61 39.80 -20.70
N ALA A 28 -21.90 39.46 -21.96
CA ALA A 28 -22.02 38.08 -22.42
C ALA A 28 -20.68 37.35 -22.35
N GLU A 29 -19.59 38.01 -22.78
CA GLU A 29 -18.23 37.47 -22.72
C GLU A 29 -17.78 37.20 -21.28
N ASN A 30 -18.07 38.13 -20.35
CA ASN A 30 -17.80 37.92 -18.92
C ASN A 30 -18.64 36.80 -18.29
N LEU A 31 -19.86 36.56 -18.78
CA LEU A 31 -20.70 35.45 -18.30
C LEU A 31 -20.17 34.11 -18.81
N ALA A 32 -19.84 34.02 -20.09
CA ALA A 32 -19.24 32.83 -20.68
C ALA A 32 -17.92 32.47 -19.99
N GLN A 33 -17.07 33.45 -19.73
CA GLN A 33 -15.79 33.24 -19.03
C GLN A 33 -15.97 32.79 -17.58
N LYS A 34 -17.04 33.23 -16.89
CA LYS A 34 -17.40 32.74 -15.55
C LYS A 34 -17.93 31.31 -15.56
N GLU A 35 -18.70 30.94 -16.57
CA GLU A 35 -19.16 29.56 -16.75
C GLU A 35 -17.98 28.63 -17.05
N ASP A 36 -17.07 29.01 -17.95
CA ASP A 36 -15.86 28.25 -18.25
C ASP A 36 -14.94 28.08 -17.03
N LEU A 37 -14.75 29.14 -16.23
CA LEU A 37 -13.98 29.07 -14.99
C LEU A 37 -14.62 28.12 -13.96
N ARG A 38 -15.96 28.06 -13.92
CA ARG A 38 -16.69 27.17 -13.03
C ARG A 38 -16.55 25.72 -13.48
N ASP A 39 -16.69 25.45 -14.77
CA ASP A 39 -16.52 24.11 -15.34
C ASP A 39 -15.10 23.58 -15.12
N LEU A 40 -14.08 24.43 -15.32
CA LEU A 40 -12.69 24.11 -15.00
C LEU A 40 -12.49 23.80 -13.50
N THR A 41 -13.12 24.57 -12.62
CA THR A 41 -13.05 24.35 -11.16
C THR A 41 -13.68 23.02 -10.78
N ASP A 42 -14.87 22.71 -11.32
CA ASP A 42 -15.57 21.44 -11.08
C ASP A 42 -14.79 20.22 -11.59
N ILE A 43 -14.03 20.37 -12.69
CA ILE A 43 -13.13 19.32 -13.19
C ILE A 43 -11.95 19.12 -12.23
N VAL A 44 -11.30 20.21 -11.81
CA VAL A 44 -10.15 20.14 -10.89
C VAL A 44 -10.57 19.55 -9.54
N GLU A 45 -11.73 19.94 -8.99
CA GLU A 45 -12.25 19.37 -7.75
C GLU A 45 -12.60 17.88 -7.89
N ARG A 46 -13.15 17.46 -9.04
CA ARG A 46 -13.36 16.03 -9.32
C ARG A 46 -12.06 15.24 -9.38
N VAL A 47 -11.04 15.76 -10.05
CA VAL A 47 -9.73 15.11 -10.13
C VAL A 47 -9.09 15.04 -8.74
N ARG A 48 -9.15 16.13 -7.97
CA ARG A 48 -8.64 16.18 -6.61
C ARG A 48 -9.32 15.16 -5.70
N THR A 49 -10.65 15.11 -5.71
CA THR A 49 -11.41 14.17 -4.87
C THR A 49 -11.17 12.72 -5.28
N GLN A 50 -10.99 12.43 -6.58
CA GLN A 50 -10.58 11.11 -7.05
C GLN A 50 -9.18 10.74 -6.57
N PHE A 51 -8.24 11.67 -6.63
CA PHE A 51 -6.87 11.47 -6.16
C PHE A 51 -6.81 11.25 -4.64
N GLU A 52 -7.53 12.06 -3.86
CA GLU A 52 -7.62 11.91 -2.40
C GLU A 52 -8.21 10.55 -2.00
N ARG A 53 -9.25 10.09 -2.70
CA ARG A 53 -9.83 8.75 -2.48
C ARG A 53 -8.88 7.63 -2.85
N ALA A 54 -8.22 7.70 -4.01
CA ALA A 54 -7.24 6.70 -4.43
C ALA A 54 -6.08 6.62 -3.43
N ASN A 55 -5.58 7.77 -2.97
CA ASN A 55 -4.50 7.83 -2.00
C ASN A 55 -4.89 7.20 -0.65
N LEU A 56 -6.13 7.43 -0.18
CA LEU A 56 -6.64 6.77 1.03
C LEU A 56 -6.71 5.24 0.87
N VAL A 57 -7.19 4.75 -0.27
CA VAL A 57 -7.27 3.30 -0.55
C VAL A 57 -5.86 2.69 -0.59
N HIS A 58 -4.92 3.32 -1.29
CA HIS A 58 -3.52 2.86 -1.34
C HIS A 58 -2.88 2.84 0.05
N LYS A 59 -3.14 3.86 0.88
CA LYS A 59 -2.66 3.91 2.26
C LYS A 59 -3.21 2.75 3.10
N VAL A 60 -4.51 2.49 3.04
CA VAL A 60 -5.14 1.38 3.78
C VAL A 60 -4.61 0.02 3.33
N GLN A 61 -4.44 -0.17 2.02
CA GLN A 61 -3.84 -1.39 1.45
C GLN A 61 -2.40 -1.58 1.93
N PHE A 62 -1.59 -0.52 1.89
CA PHE A 62 -0.21 -0.54 2.37
C PHE A 62 -0.12 -0.86 3.86
N GLU A 63 -0.95 -0.21 4.69
CA GLU A 63 -0.99 -0.47 6.13
C GLU A 63 -1.39 -1.92 6.44
N ALA A 64 -2.35 -2.48 5.69
CA ALA A 64 -2.75 -3.87 5.80
C ALA A 64 -1.62 -4.84 5.38
N GLU A 65 -0.96 -4.58 4.24
CA GLU A 65 0.17 -5.38 3.76
C GLU A 65 1.33 -5.35 4.77
N PHE A 66 1.70 -4.16 5.25
CA PHE A 66 2.77 -3.99 6.22
C PHE A 66 2.47 -4.69 7.53
N LYS A 67 1.24 -4.56 8.05
CA LYS A 67 0.83 -5.23 9.28
C LYS A 67 0.85 -6.75 9.14
N ALA A 68 0.36 -7.28 8.02
CA ALA A 68 0.42 -8.72 7.76
C ALA A 68 1.87 -9.22 7.71
N CYS A 69 2.76 -8.50 7.02
CA CYS A 69 4.19 -8.83 6.99
C CYS A 69 4.81 -8.79 8.40
N GLN A 70 4.46 -7.80 9.22
CA GLN A 70 4.98 -7.64 10.58
C GLN A 70 4.53 -8.79 11.50
N ASP A 71 3.26 -9.18 11.44
CA ASP A 71 2.71 -10.25 12.27
C ASP A 71 3.31 -11.60 11.89
N VAL A 72 3.41 -11.91 10.60
CA VAL A 72 4.03 -13.14 10.09
C VAL A 72 5.52 -13.18 10.39
N TRP A 73 6.23 -12.06 10.22
CA TRP A 73 7.65 -11.93 10.56
C TRP A 73 7.91 -12.20 12.05
N ARG A 74 7.05 -11.70 12.93
CA ARG A 74 7.14 -11.92 14.38
C ARG A 74 7.05 -13.39 14.72
N GLU A 75 6.05 -14.09 14.17
CA GLU A 75 5.85 -15.52 14.44
C GLU A 75 6.92 -16.41 13.78
N ALA A 76 7.42 -16.02 12.61
CA ALA A 76 8.57 -16.67 11.97
C ALA A 76 9.83 -16.58 12.85
N ASN A 77 10.12 -15.40 13.40
CA ASN A 77 11.23 -15.21 14.34
C ASN A 77 11.05 -16.01 15.64
N ASN A 78 9.83 -16.04 16.16
CA ASN A 78 9.50 -16.83 17.34
C ASN A 78 9.75 -18.32 17.09
N THR A 79 9.28 -18.83 15.94
CA THR A 79 9.51 -20.21 15.50
C THR A 79 10.99 -20.53 15.35
N HIS A 80 11.76 -19.64 14.69
CA HIS A 80 13.21 -19.79 14.57
C HIS A 80 13.91 -19.82 15.94
N ARG A 81 13.48 -18.96 16.87
CA ARG A 81 14.03 -18.92 18.23
C ARG A 81 13.77 -20.22 18.98
N GLU A 82 12.54 -20.73 18.93
CA GLU A 82 12.20 -22.00 19.59
C GLU A 82 12.88 -23.20 18.89
N PHE A 83 13.08 -23.16 17.58
CA PHE A 83 13.90 -24.12 16.86
C PHE A 83 15.34 -24.12 17.39
N VAL A 84 15.99 -22.97 17.50
CA VAL A 84 17.36 -22.86 18.05
C VAL A 84 17.45 -23.37 19.49
N ARG A 85 16.39 -23.20 20.29
CA ARG A 85 16.30 -23.74 21.67
C ARG A 85 16.14 -25.25 21.69
N LEU A 86 15.32 -25.80 20.78
CA LEU A 86 15.11 -27.23 20.64
C LEU A 86 16.41 -27.94 20.18
N PHE A 87 17.16 -27.27 19.31
CA PHE A 87 18.40 -27.74 18.70
C PHE A 87 19.62 -26.98 19.24
N SER A 88 19.75 -26.97 20.57
CA SER A 88 20.88 -26.32 21.24
C SER A 88 22.21 -26.99 20.86
N LEU A 89 23.28 -26.19 20.69
CA LEU A 89 24.64 -26.70 20.46
C LEU A 89 25.26 -27.30 21.75
N VAL A 90 24.61 -27.08 22.89
CA VAL A 90 25.01 -27.64 24.19
C VAL A 90 24.42 -29.05 24.31
N PHE A 91 25.22 -30.00 24.79
CA PHE A 91 24.83 -31.40 24.95
C PHE A 91 23.56 -31.55 25.80
N GLY A 92 22.51 -32.12 25.21
CA GLY A 92 21.26 -32.49 25.90
C GLY A 92 20.17 -32.86 24.90
N LYS A 93 19.37 -33.90 25.21
CA LYS A 93 18.17 -34.17 24.42
C LYS A 93 17.12 -33.10 24.74
N PRO A 94 16.40 -32.58 23.74
CA PRO A 94 15.32 -31.63 24.00
C PRO A 94 14.25 -32.25 24.92
N THR A 95 13.80 -31.46 25.88
CA THR A 95 12.74 -31.87 26.82
C THR A 95 11.38 -31.89 26.10
N PRO A 96 10.40 -32.68 26.58
CA PRO A 96 9.04 -32.67 26.02
C PRO A 96 8.41 -31.28 26.02
N LEU A 97 8.70 -30.47 27.04
CA LEU A 97 8.25 -29.08 27.15
C LEU A 97 8.82 -28.20 26.02
N GLN A 98 10.11 -28.33 25.71
CA GLN A 98 10.74 -27.58 24.61
C GLN A 98 10.15 -27.98 23.26
N ARG A 99 9.91 -29.29 23.04
CA ARG A 99 9.26 -29.78 21.82
C ARG A 99 7.83 -29.24 21.69
N GLY A 100 7.06 -29.28 22.77
CA GLY A 100 5.72 -28.69 22.80
C GLY A 100 5.74 -27.19 22.48
N THR A 101 6.69 -26.45 23.06
CA THR A 101 6.84 -25.01 22.80
C THR A 101 7.16 -24.72 21.34
N PHE A 102 8.06 -25.50 20.71
CA PHE A 102 8.36 -25.36 19.29
C PHE A 102 7.14 -25.65 18.41
N ILE A 103 6.41 -26.74 18.67
CA ILE A 103 5.19 -27.10 17.93
C ILE A 103 4.15 -25.97 18.04
N SER A 104 3.95 -25.42 19.24
CA SER A 104 3.02 -24.30 19.45
C SER A 104 3.43 -23.05 18.68
N ALA A 105 4.72 -22.68 18.68
CA ALA A 105 5.22 -21.55 17.90
C ALA A 105 5.01 -21.77 16.40
N GLN A 106 5.21 -23.00 15.93
CA GLN A 106 5.05 -23.35 14.53
C GLN A 106 3.59 -23.34 14.06
N LEU A 107 2.65 -23.76 14.92
CA LEU A 107 1.22 -23.63 14.66
C LEU A 107 0.82 -22.15 14.59
N ALA A 108 1.28 -21.33 15.53
CA ALA A 108 1.02 -19.88 15.50
C ALA A 108 1.57 -19.21 14.23
N PHE A 109 2.75 -19.66 13.76
CA PHE A 109 3.31 -19.17 12.50
C PHE A 109 2.47 -19.61 11.28
N ALA A 110 2.03 -20.87 11.21
CA ALA A 110 1.16 -21.32 10.14
C ALA A 110 -0.19 -20.57 10.12
N ASP A 111 -0.79 -20.35 11.29
CA ASP A 111 -2.03 -19.58 11.44
C ASP A 111 -1.84 -18.13 10.97
N ALA A 112 -0.74 -17.48 11.36
CA ALA A 112 -0.40 -16.13 10.93
C ALA A 112 -0.16 -16.06 9.40
N LEU A 113 0.50 -17.06 8.82
CA LEU A 113 0.79 -17.13 7.40
C LEU A 113 -0.47 -17.28 6.54
N GLU A 114 -1.41 -18.12 6.96
CA GLU A 114 -2.71 -18.26 6.30
C GLU A 114 -3.56 -16.98 6.46
N ALA A 115 -3.59 -16.39 7.65
CA ALA A 115 -4.31 -15.13 7.88
C ALA A 115 -3.73 -13.95 7.08
N GLY A 116 -2.41 -13.91 6.90
CA GLY A 116 -1.71 -12.87 6.15
C GLY A 116 -1.77 -13.02 4.63
N LYS A 117 -2.09 -14.22 4.11
CA LYS A 117 -2.10 -14.54 2.68
C LYS A 117 -2.90 -13.59 1.79
N PRO A 118 -4.10 -13.09 2.18
CA PRO A 118 -4.86 -12.18 1.32
C PRO A 118 -4.23 -10.79 1.18
N PHE A 119 -3.34 -10.41 2.10
CA PHE A 119 -2.82 -9.05 2.23
C PHE A 119 -1.35 -8.93 1.81
N MET A 120 -0.59 -10.02 1.84
CA MET A 120 0.83 -10.01 1.50
C MET A 120 1.07 -10.16 0.01
N ASN A 121 2.15 -9.54 -0.46
CA ASN A 121 2.69 -9.81 -1.78
C ASN A 121 3.03 -11.31 -1.95
N GLN A 122 2.78 -11.85 -3.15
CA GLN A 122 3.00 -13.26 -3.46
C GLN A 122 4.45 -13.72 -3.24
N ALA A 123 5.45 -12.90 -3.56
CA ALA A 123 6.86 -13.24 -3.36
C ALA A 123 7.20 -13.34 -1.87
N VAL A 124 6.74 -12.37 -1.08
CA VAL A 124 6.91 -12.36 0.39
C VAL A 124 6.22 -13.56 1.02
N TRP A 125 4.97 -13.83 0.65
CA TRP A 125 4.23 -15.00 1.15
C TRP A 125 4.94 -16.30 0.81
N LYS A 126 5.42 -16.44 -0.44
CA LYS A 126 6.14 -17.64 -0.89
C LYS A 126 7.42 -17.86 -0.08
N ALA A 127 8.18 -16.82 0.23
CA ALA A 127 9.38 -16.92 1.05
C ALA A 127 9.05 -17.46 2.46
N PHE A 128 8.00 -16.94 3.09
CA PHE A 128 7.55 -17.45 4.40
C PHE A 128 7.01 -18.88 4.33
N PHE A 129 6.30 -19.23 3.27
CA PHE A 129 5.83 -20.60 3.05
C PHE A 129 6.99 -21.59 2.87
N GLU A 130 8.02 -21.22 2.12
CA GLU A 130 9.24 -22.03 2.00
C GLU A 130 9.93 -22.20 3.37
N PHE A 131 10.02 -21.14 4.15
CA PHE A 131 10.56 -21.21 5.51
C PHE A 131 9.73 -22.12 6.44
N GLU A 132 8.40 -22.06 6.36
CA GLU A 132 7.49 -22.93 7.13
C GLU A 132 7.69 -24.41 6.78
N ASN A 133 7.81 -24.72 5.49
CA ASN A 133 8.10 -26.07 5.01
C ASN A 133 9.49 -26.57 5.45
N LEU A 134 10.50 -25.72 5.53
CA LEU A 134 11.80 -26.11 6.08
C LEU A 134 11.69 -26.49 7.57
N MET A 135 10.82 -25.81 8.31
CA MET A 135 10.61 -26.08 9.73
C MET A 135 9.71 -27.28 9.99
N ILE A 136 8.75 -27.60 9.10
CA ILE A 136 7.75 -28.66 9.35
C ILE A 136 8.37 -30.05 9.52
N VAL A 137 9.48 -30.29 8.82
CA VAL A 137 10.24 -31.54 8.85
C VAL A 137 10.75 -31.84 10.26
N TRP A 138 10.93 -30.83 11.12
CA TRP A 138 11.53 -30.98 12.44
C TRP A 138 10.52 -31.30 13.56
N LYS A 139 9.22 -31.43 13.25
CA LYS A 139 8.19 -31.82 14.23
C LYS A 139 8.39 -33.25 14.76
N ASP A 140 8.80 -34.17 13.88
CA ASP A 140 8.73 -35.61 14.13
C ASP A 140 10.08 -36.34 14.06
N VAL A 141 11.19 -35.65 13.72
CA VAL A 141 12.49 -36.30 13.47
C VAL A 141 13.28 -36.54 14.77
N GLU A 142 13.67 -37.80 15.01
CA GLU A 142 14.77 -38.13 15.92
C GLU A 142 16.10 -37.70 15.28
N ILE A 143 16.76 -36.73 15.91
CA ILE A 143 17.79 -35.90 15.30
C ILE A 143 19.10 -36.69 15.08
N PRO A 144 19.64 -36.77 13.85
CA PRO A 144 21.04 -37.15 13.62
C PRO A 144 21.97 -36.06 14.18
N LYS A 145 22.87 -36.43 15.10
CA LYS A 145 23.73 -35.49 15.86
C LYS A 145 24.74 -34.68 15.01
N GLU A 146 25.00 -35.10 13.77
CA GLU A 146 26.04 -34.50 12.93
C GLU A 146 25.56 -33.29 12.10
N SER A 147 24.25 -33.07 11.94
CA SER A 147 23.68 -32.01 11.07
C SER A 147 23.14 -30.77 11.80
N THR A 148 23.19 -30.71 13.13
CA THR A 148 22.46 -29.68 13.89
C THR A 148 22.93 -28.25 13.61
N LYS A 149 24.23 -28.08 13.32
CA LYS A 149 24.81 -26.79 12.94
C LYS A 149 24.35 -26.36 11.54
N GLU A 150 24.32 -27.30 10.59
CA GLU A 150 23.86 -27.06 9.22
C GLU A 150 22.39 -26.70 9.18
N SER A 151 21.55 -27.43 9.93
CA SER A 151 20.11 -27.17 10.02
C SER A 151 19.80 -25.82 10.68
N ARG A 152 20.60 -25.38 11.66
CA ARG A 152 20.50 -24.03 12.22
C ARG A 152 20.88 -22.94 11.23
N GLU A 153 21.91 -23.18 10.45
CA GLU A 153 22.34 -22.26 9.42
C GLU A 153 21.31 -22.16 8.29
N GLU A 154 20.74 -23.29 7.87
CA GLU A 154 19.66 -23.33 6.89
C GLU A 154 18.41 -22.59 7.38
N ALA A 155 18.02 -22.79 8.64
CA ALA A 155 16.91 -22.06 9.25
C ALA A 155 17.19 -20.54 9.31
N ARG A 156 18.43 -20.15 9.62
CA ARG A 156 18.86 -18.74 9.64
C ARG A 156 18.77 -18.12 8.25
N LEU A 157 19.32 -18.81 7.25
CA LEU A 157 19.30 -18.37 5.85
C LEU A 157 17.87 -18.29 5.31
N GLY A 158 16.98 -19.22 5.67
CA GLY A 158 15.57 -19.18 5.29
C GLY A 158 14.86 -17.92 5.83
N LEU A 159 15.13 -17.56 7.09
CA LEU A 159 14.60 -16.34 7.70
C LEU A 159 15.19 -15.07 7.06
N GLU A 160 16.47 -15.09 6.69
CA GLU A 160 17.11 -13.96 5.98
C GLU A 160 16.50 -13.71 4.60
N ARG A 161 16.20 -14.78 3.85
CA ARG A 161 15.49 -14.65 2.56
C ARG A 161 14.12 -13.98 2.74
N CYS A 162 13.39 -14.33 3.79
CA CYS A 162 12.11 -13.67 4.11
C CYS A 162 12.31 -12.17 4.36
N ALA A 163 13.36 -11.80 5.10
CA ALA A 163 13.69 -10.39 5.36
C ALA A 163 14.07 -9.64 4.07
N GLU A 164 14.80 -10.29 3.16
CA GLU A 164 15.22 -9.72 1.90
C GLU A 164 14.03 -9.45 0.98
N GLU A 165 13.10 -10.39 0.83
CA GLU A 165 11.89 -10.20 0.04
C GLU A 165 10.98 -9.10 0.61
N ILE A 166 10.87 -8.98 1.95
CA ILE A 166 10.18 -7.86 2.60
C ILE A 166 10.83 -6.53 2.20
N ARG A 167 12.16 -6.41 2.38
CA ARG A 167 12.89 -5.18 2.05
C ARG A 167 12.74 -4.82 0.58
N LYS A 168 12.89 -5.78 -0.31
CA LYS A 168 12.73 -5.61 -1.75
C LYS A 168 11.35 -5.07 -2.07
N ARG A 169 10.29 -5.71 -1.57
CA ARG A 169 8.90 -5.29 -1.77
C ARG A 169 8.66 -3.85 -1.33
N PHE A 170 9.12 -3.46 -0.15
CA PHE A 170 8.93 -2.11 0.36
C PHE A 170 9.86 -1.07 -0.28
N SER A 171 11.02 -1.48 -0.78
CA SER A 171 11.91 -0.59 -1.54
C SER A 171 11.36 -0.24 -2.92
N GLU A 172 10.73 -1.20 -3.61
CA GLU A 172 10.09 -0.99 -4.91
C GLU A 172 8.89 -0.02 -4.81
N LEU A 173 8.20 -0.03 -3.67
CA LEU A 173 7.08 0.88 -3.38
C LEU A 173 7.52 2.33 -3.11
N LEU A 174 8.79 2.58 -2.78
CA LEU A 174 9.32 3.93 -2.50
C LEU A 174 9.84 4.65 -3.74
N VAL A 175 9.94 3.97 -4.88
CA VAL A 175 10.50 4.52 -6.15
C VAL A 175 9.40 5.06 -7.08
N VAL A 176 8.13 4.99 -6.68
CA VAL A 176 6.95 5.49 -7.41
C VAL A 176 6.49 6.82 -6.84
#